data_AF-A0A942PMC2-F1
#
_entry.id   AF-A0A942PMC2-F1
#
_cell.length_a   1.000
_cell.length_b   1.000
_cell.length_c   1.000
_cell.angle_alpha   90.00
_cell.angle_beta   90.00
_cell.angle_gamma   90.00
#
_symmetry.space_group_name_H-M   'P 1'
#
loop_
_entity.id
_entity.type
_entity.pdbx_description
1 polymer ?
#
loop_
_entity_poly.entity_id
_entity_poly.type
_entity_poly.pdbx_seq_one_letter_code
_entity_poly.pdbx_strand_id
1 'polypeptide(L)' 'MPAVRFRVPLSAVVLGLLGLVALTGGGLALIGQLKHFHPLLNRDGGLALVVSGVALVLSASFPLAIAVLSAQRESAE' A
#
# COMPACT_ATOMS: atom_id res chain seq x y z
N MET A 1 9.30 29.69 11.24
CA MET A 1 8.54 28.42 11.20
C MET A 1 9.51 27.32 10.85
N PRO A 2 9.94 26.46 11.80
CA PRO A 2 10.81 25.35 11.45
C PRO A 2 10.01 24.40 10.54
N ALA A 3 10.51 24.19 9.33
CA ALA A 3 9.92 23.25 8.40
C ALA A 3 10.13 21.85 8.98
N VAL A 4 9.09 21.29 9.60
CA VAL A 4 9.03 19.88 9.99
C VAL A 4 9.34 19.07 8.72
N ARG A 5 10.57 18.56 8.62
CA ARG A 5 10.97 17.70 7.51
C ARG A 5 10.28 16.37 7.74
N PHE A 6 9.05 16.27 7.25
CA PHE A 6 8.28 15.02 7.23
C PHE A 6 9.02 14.06 6.30
N ARG A 7 10.00 13.33 6.85
CA ARG A 7 10.74 12.29 6.14
C ARG A 7 9.82 11.09 6.09
N VAL A 8 8.97 11.05 5.07
CA VAL A 8 8.17 9.86 4.80
C VAL A 8 9.15 8.70 4.56
N PRO A 9 9.08 7.61 5.32
CA PRO A 9 10.00 6.50 5.14
C PRO A 9 9.79 5.93 3.74
N LEU A 10 10.88 5.83 2.97
CA LEU A 10 10.85 5.34 1.59
C LEU A 10 10.18 3.97 1.50
N SER A 11 10.37 3.12 2.51
CA SER A 11 9.70 1.82 2.64
C SER A 11 8.18 1.93 2.74
N ALA A 12 7.62 2.90 3.47
CA ALA A 12 6.16 3.11 3.51
C ALA A 12 5.63 3.56 2.15
N VAL A 13 6.36 4.43 1.45
CA VAL A 13 5.99 4.89 0.11
C VAL A 13 5.99 3.74 -0.89
N VAL A 14 7.07 2.95 -0.91
CA VAL A 14 7.20 1.80 -1.82
C VAL A 14 6.15 0.73 -1.54
N LEU A 15 5.94 0.36 -0.26
CA LEU A 15 4.92 -0.62 0.12
C LEU A 15 3.50 -0.12 -0.17
N GLY A 16 3.23 1.17 0.08
CA GLY A 16 1.94 1.80 -0.21
C GLY A 16 1.65 1.83 -1.71
N LEU A 17 2.61 2.25 -2.54
CA LEU A 17 2.49 2.25 -4.00
C LEU A 17 2.30 0.83 -4.56
N LEU A 18 3.10 -0.13 -4.09
CA LEU A 18 3.00 -1.51 -4.53
C LEU A 18 1.65 -2.14 -4.12
N GLY A 19 1.20 -1.87 -2.90
CA GLY A 19 -0.12 -2.28 -2.41
C GLY A 19 -1.26 -1.65 -3.20
N LEU A 20 -1.14 -0.38 -3.57
CA LEU A 20 -2.12 0.32 -4.41
C LEU A 20 -2.20 -0.31 -5.81
N VAL A 21 -1.06 -0.60 -6.44
CA VAL A 21 -1.01 -1.28 -7.75
C VAL A 21 -1.64 -2.67 -7.67
N ALA A 22 -1.35 -3.43 -6.61
CA ALA A 22 -1.93 -4.75 -6.38
C ALA A 22 -3.45 -4.69 -6.12
N LEU A 23 -3.93 -3.70 -5.35
CA LEU A 23 -5.37 -3.47 -5.13
C LEU A 23 -6.09 -3.13 -6.44
N THR A 24 -5.48 -2.25 -7.24
CA THR A 24 -6.06 -1.80 -8.50
C THR A 24 -6.13 -2.96 -9.49
N GLY A 25 -5.05 -3.74 -9.62
CA GLY A 25 -5.01 -4.95 -10.44
C GLY A 25 -5.98 -6.04 -9.96
N GLY A 26 -6.05 -6.30 -8.65
CA GLY A 26 -6.99 -7.25 -8.06
C GLY A 26 -8.46 -6.83 -8.21
N GLY A 27 -8.76 -5.54 -8.05
CA GLY A 27 -10.09 -4.98 -8.29
C GLY A 27 -10.52 -5.10 -9.76
N LEU A 28 -9.63 -4.77 -10.69
CA LEU A 28 -9.86 -4.95 -12.14
C LEU A 28 -10.03 -6.44 -12.52
N ALA A 29 -9.34 -7.33 -11.83
CA ALA A 29 -9.50 -8.78 -11.97
C ALA A 29 -10.88 -9.26 -11.49
N LEU A 30 -11.37 -8.74 -10.37
CA LEU A 30 -12.71 -9.07 -9.85
C LEU A 30 -13.86 -8.53 -10.71
N ILE A 31 -13.68 -7.38 -11.36
CA ILE A 31 -14.64 -6.83 -12.35
C ILE A 31 -14.70 -7.70 -13.62
N GLY A 32 -13.79 -8.67 -13.76
CA GLY A 32 -13.72 -9.57 -14.91
C GLY A 32 -13.06 -8.93 -16.14
N GLN A 33 -12.56 -7.70 -16.03
CA GLN A 33 -11.82 -7.02 -17.11
C GLN A 33 -10.48 -7.71 -17.42
N LEU A 34 -9.83 -8.33 -16.43
CA LEU A 34 -8.58 -9.09 -16.64
C LEU A 34 -8.80 -10.53 -17.13
N LYS A 35 -10.06 -11.01 -17.28
CA LYS A 35 -10.35 -12.30 -17.95
C LYS A 35 -9.79 -12.32 -19.39
N HIS A 36 -9.71 -11.15 -20.03
CA HIS A 36 -9.21 -11.03 -21.39
C HIS A 36 -7.68 -11.19 -21.49
N PHE A 37 -6.95 -10.98 -20.39
CA PHE A 37 -5.49 -11.10 -20.33
C PHE A 37 -5.01 -12.45 -19.80
N HIS A 38 -5.64 -13.05 -18.77
CA HIS A 38 -5.29 -14.41 -18.35
C HIS A 38 -6.41 -15.11 -17.54
N PRO A 39 -6.85 -16.33 -17.91
CA PRO A 39 -7.94 -17.04 -17.22
C PRO A 39 -7.66 -17.38 -15.75
N LEU A 40 -6.37 -17.46 -15.35
CA LEU A 40 -5.96 -17.68 -13.95
C LEU A 40 -6.22 -16.48 -13.03
N LEU A 41 -6.39 -15.26 -13.58
CA LEU A 41 -6.67 -14.06 -12.79
C LEU A 41 -8.14 -13.89 -12.41
N ASN A 42 -9.01 -14.80 -12.86
CA ASN A 42 -10.45 -14.54 -12.88
C ASN A 42 -11.15 -14.60 -11.51
N ARG A 43 -10.84 -15.58 -10.66
CA ARG A 43 -11.46 -15.67 -9.31
C ARG A 43 -10.42 -15.81 -8.22
N ASP A 44 -9.71 -16.93 -8.17
CA ASP A 44 -8.76 -17.20 -7.09
C ASP A 44 -7.53 -16.29 -7.17
N GLY A 45 -7.01 -16.04 -8.39
CA GLY A 45 -5.89 -15.13 -8.61
C GLY A 45 -6.23 -13.65 -8.33
N GLY A 46 -7.45 -13.23 -8.66
CA GLY A 46 -7.94 -11.88 -8.36
C GLY A 46 -8.08 -11.63 -6.85
N LEU A 47 -8.65 -12.60 -6.12
CA LEU A 47 -8.75 -12.55 -4.67
C LEU A 47 -7.38 -12.54 -4.00
N ALA A 48 -6.44 -13.38 -4.44
CA ALA A 48 -5.07 -13.39 -3.92
C ALA A 48 -4.35 -12.05 -4.11
N LEU A 49 -4.56 -11.38 -5.26
CA LEU A 49 -4.03 -10.04 -5.51
C LEU A 49 -4.62 -8.97 -4.59
N VAL A 50 -5.94 -9.01 -4.36
CA VAL A 50 -6.59 -8.06 -3.43
C VAL A 50 -6.08 -8.26 -2.01
N VAL A 51 -6.04 -9.50 -1.51
CA VAL A 51 -5.53 -9.81 -0.17
C VAL A 51 -4.06 -9.38 -0.03
N SER A 52 -3.24 -9.67 -1.03
CA SER A 52 -1.83 -9.25 -1.04
C SER A 52 -1.69 -7.73 -1.06
N GLY A 53 -2.52 -7.02 -1.84
CA GLY A 53 -2.53 -5.56 -1.87
C GLY A 53 -2.94 -4.96 -0.51
N VAL A 54 -3.99 -5.51 0.14
CA VAL A 54 -4.39 -5.08 1.49
C VAL A 54 -3.27 -5.32 2.49
N ALA A 55 -2.63 -6.49 2.44
CA ALA A 55 -1.50 -6.82 3.32
C ALA A 55 -0.30 -5.88 3.13
N LEU A 56 0.00 -5.48 1.89
CA LEU A 56 1.06 -4.51 1.58
C LEU A 56 0.72 -3.11 2.10
N VAL A 57 -0.53 -2.65 1.92
CA VAL A 57 -0.98 -1.36 2.45
C VAL A 57 -0.91 -1.34 3.98
N LEU A 58 -1.38 -2.39 4.65
CA LEU A 58 -1.27 -2.51 6.12
C LEU A 58 0.18 -2.56 6.59
N SER A 59 1.05 -3.25 5.85
CA SER A 59 2.49 -3.29 6.16
C SER A 59 3.15 -1.92 6.00
N ALA A 60 2.67 -1.08 5.08
CA ALA A 60 3.12 0.30 4.91
C ALA A 60 2.69 1.22 6.08
N SER A 61 1.55 0.92 6.72
CA SER A 61 1.03 1.71 7.85
C SER A 61 1.95 1.68 9.07
N PHE A 62 2.68 0.58 9.29
CA PHE A 62 3.60 0.44 10.43
C PHE A 62 4.79 1.43 10.39
N PRO A 63 5.64 1.45 9.34
CA PRO A 63 6.72 2.43 9.25
C PRO A 63 6.20 3.88 9.20
N LEU A 64 5.02 4.11 8.62
CA LEU A 64 4.39 5.42 8.60
C LEU A 64 4.00 5.90 10.01
N ALA A 65 3.42 5.02 10.84
CA ALA A 65 3.10 5.31 12.23
C ALA A 65 4.36 5.67 13.03
N ILE A 66 5.46 4.91 12.88
CA ILE A 66 6.74 5.22 13.54
C ILE A 66 7.27 6.60 13.13
N ALA A 67 7.19 6.94 11.84
CA ALA A 67 7.60 8.26 11.37
C ALA A 67 6.75 9.38 12.01
N VAL A 68 5.42 9.20 12.11
CA VAL A 68 4.53 10.16 12.78
C VAL A 68 4.86 10.31 14.27
N LEU A 69 5.07 9.20 14.97
CA LEU A 69 5.47 9.20 16.39
C LEU A 69 6.81 9.92 16.61
N SER A 70 7.80 9.69 15.74
CA SER A 70 9.10 10.36 15.81
C SER A 70 9.00 11.88 15.58
N ALA A 71 8.17 12.31 14.61
CA ALA A 71 7.97 13.72 14.33
C ALA A 71 7.23 14.46 15.46
N GLN A 72 6.26 13.80 16.11
CA GLN A 72 5.60 14.36 17.30
C GLN A 72 6.56 14.50 18.48
N ARG A 73 7.47 13.52 18.67
CA ARG A 73 8.47 13.57 19.73
C ARG A 73 9.45 14.72 19.53
N GLU A 74 9.92 14.95 18.30
CA GLU A 74 10.82 16.08 17.97
C GLU A 74 10.13 17.45 18.07
N SER A 75 8.81 17.52 17.88
CA SER A 75 8.04 18.78 18.02
C SER A 75 7.68 19.13 19.47
N ALA A 76 7.82 18.18 20.39
CA ALA A 76 7.56 18.36 21.82
C ALA A 76 8.82 18.75 22.63
N GLU A 77 9.98 18.71 21.98
CA GLU A 77 11.28 19.20 22.49
C GLU A 77 11.53 20.64 22.02
#